data_AF-A0A2S8IGX8-F1
#
_entry.id   AF-A0A2S8IGX8-F1
#
_cell.length_a   1.000
_cell.length_b   1.000
_cell.length_c   1.000
_cell.angle_alpha   90.00
_cell.angle_beta   90.00
_cell.angle_gamma   90.00
#
_symmetry.space_group_name_H-M   'P 1'
#
loop_
_entity.id
_entity.type
_entity.pdbx_description
1 polymer ?
#
loop_
_entity_poly.entity_id
_entity_poly.type
_entity_poly.pdbx_seq_one_letter_code
_entity_poly.pdbx_strand_id
1 'polypeptide(L)'
;MTAALELVHTQAIDAGPAESIEATDLGIDAHTDIEVLCLCALLWASTDAAHRAVAALDPTDFQQPIHRELYTVIADLIRSGVPHDPTMVAADLERTGKFAGHYGRQRSRHLANITTRGADHIALDHYTRAVISQAYRRSFRAAAESLAQAAEQLPEDQLFEHMVALGRQQRAATQRLHNIRGVDQ
;
A
#
# COMPACT_ATOMS: atom_id res chain seq x y z
N MET A 1 35.76 56.40 37.18
CA MET A 1 34.35 56.84 37.17
C MET A 1 33.79 56.44 35.83
N THR A 2 32.78 55.60 35.61
CA THR A 2 31.76 54.93 36.43
C THR A 2 31.08 54.01 35.40
N ALA A 3 31.26 52.69 35.46
CA ALA A 3 30.28 51.72 35.96
C ALA A 3 28.85 51.82 35.35
N ALA A 4 28.41 50.67 34.80
CA ALA A 4 27.06 50.11 34.76
C ALA A 4 26.24 50.16 33.44
N LEU A 5 25.47 49.07 33.29
CA LEU A 5 24.55 48.63 32.21
C LEU A 5 25.24 47.91 31.03
N GLU A 6 24.91 46.68 30.67
CA GLU A 6 23.79 45.79 31.01
C GLU A 6 24.25 44.34 30.81
N LEU A 7 23.95 43.50 31.80
CA LEU A 7 24.14 42.06 31.75
C LEU A 7 23.00 41.49 30.88
N VAL A 8 23.17 41.43 29.56
CA VAL A 8 22.30 40.60 28.73
C VAL A 8 22.63 39.15 29.06
N HIS A 9 21.76 38.56 29.86
CA HIS A 9 21.74 37.15 30.14
C HIS A 9 21.52 36.42 28.80
N THR A 10 22.59 35.92 28.19
CA THR A 10 22.48 34.89 27.15
C THR A 10 21.88 33.68 27.85
N GLN A 11 20.54 33.58 27.83
CA GLN A 11 19.90 32.31 28.04
C GLN A 11 20.42 31.42 26.92
N ALA A 12 21.27 30.46 27.30
CA ALA A 12 21.47 29.28 26.48
C ALA A 12 20.07 28.73 26.22
N ILE A 13 19.65 28.83 24.96
CA ILE A 13 18.62 27.95 24.42
C ILE A 13 19.09 26.55 24.77
N ASP A 14 18.47 25.98 25.80
CA ASP A 14 18.58 24.58 26.15
C ASP A 14 18.08 23.83 24.92
N ALA A 15 19.01 23.51 24.03
CA ALA A 15 18.79 22.60 22.94
C ALA A 15 18.66 21.21 23.57
N GLY A 16 17.52 20.98 24.22
CA GLY A 16 17.00 19.64 24.43
C GLY A 16 17.09 18.90 23.10
N PRO A 17 17.31 17.57 23.13
CA PRO A 17 17.53 16.80 21.91
C PRO A 17 16.45 17.17 20.91
N ALA A 18 16.85 17.68 19.75
CA ALA A 18 15.91 18.04 18.69
C ALA A 18 15.14 16.77 18.34
N GLU A 19 13.94 16.62 18.89
CA GLU A 19 13.03 15.55 18.55
C GLU A 19 12.83 15.65 17.04
N SER A 20 13.39 14.67 16.32
CA SER A 20 13.24 14.60 14.88
C SER A 20 11.77 14.33 14.62
N ILE A 21 11.11 15.23 13.89
CA ILE A 21 9.72 15.03 13.46
C ILE A 21 9.67 13.69 12.71
N GLU A 22 8.99 12.70 13.27
CA GLU A 22 8.88 11.39 12.63
C GLU A 22 7.89 11.48 11.46
N ALA A 23 8.04 10.63 10.44
CA ALA A 23 7.07 10.56 9.34
C ALA A 23 5.63 10.30 9.83
N THR A 24 5.51 9.57 10.95
CA THR A 24 4.25 9.33 11.66
C THR A 24 3.61 10.62 12.18
N ASP A 25 4.42 11.58 12.65
CA ASP A 25 3.93 12.86 13.21
C ASP A 25 3.34 13.78 12.12
N LEU A 26 3.75 13.59 10.86
CA LEU A 26 3.21 14.28 9.70
C LEU A 26 1.95 13.60 9.13
N GLY A 27 1.50 12.49 9.74
CA GLY A 27 0.41 11.67 9.22
C GLY A 27 0.76 10.95 7.90
N ILE A 28 2.05 10.80 7.61
CA ILE A 28 2.57 10.07 6.44
C ILE A 28 2.72 8.61 6.85
N ASP A 29 1.69 7.81 6.61
CA ASP A 29 1.87 6.37 6.55
C ASP A 29 2.35 6.00 5.15
N ALA A 30 3.66 5.93 4.97
CA ALA A 30 4.28 5.62 3.69
C ALA A 30 3.76 4.31 3.04
N HIS A 31 3.22 3.37 3.84
CA HIS A 31 2.56 2.17 3.33
C HIS A 31 1.17 2.47 2.77
N THR A 32 0.33 3.16 3.54
CA THR A 32 -1.01 3.54 3.07
C THR A 32 -0.93 4.53 1.91
N ASP A 33 0.03 5.46 1.95
CA ASP A 33 0.25 6.45 0.89
C ASP A 33 0.65 5.79 -0.44
N ILE A 34 1.47 4.72 -0.43
CA ILE A 34 1.86 4.07 -1.68
C ILE A 34 0.69 3.33 -2.34
N GLU A 35 -0.22 2.74 -1.55
CA GLU A 35 -1.41 2.07 -2.08
C GLU A 35 -2.35 3.10 -2.72
N VAL A 36 -2.56 4.23 -2.06
CA VAL A 36 -3.37 5.33 -2.59
C VAL A 36 -2.75 5.89 -3.86
N LEU A 37 -1.44 6.10 -3.89
CA LEU A 37 -0.73 6.59 -5.09
C LEU A 37 -0.81 5.57 -6.25
N CYS A 38 -0.65 4.28 -5.96
CA CYS A 38 -0.81 3.21 -6.95
C CYS A 38 -2.21 3.20 -7.54
N LEU A 39 -3.25 3.22 -6.70
CA LEU A 39 -4.64 3.25 -7.16
C LEU A 39 -4.96 4.53 -7.94
N CYS A 40 -4.48 5.69 -7.47
CA CYS A 40 -4.65 6.95 -8.18
C CYS A 40 -3.99 6.90 -9.56
N ALA A 41 -2.74 6.45 -9.65
CA ALA A 41 -2.03 6.30 -10.92
C ALA A 41 -2.76 5.33 -11.86
N LEU A 42 -3.29 4.22 -11.32
CA LEU A 42 -4.01 3.22 -12.09
C LEU A 42 -5.29 3.77 -12.73
N LEU A 43 -6.04 4.64 -12.04
CA LEU A 43 -7.25 5.28 -12.57
C LEU A 43 -7.00 6.17 -13.80
N TRP A 44 -5.77 6.66 -13.98
CA TRP A 44 -5.41 7.62 -15.02
C TRP A 44 -4.38 7.08 -16.02
N ALA A 45 -3.97 5.82 -15.87
CA ALA A 45 -2.94 5.23 -16.70
C ALA A 45 -3.44 4.92 -18.12
N SER A 46 -2.50 4.81 -19.06
CA SER A 46 -2.82 4.25 -20.37
C SER A 46 -3.24 2.78 -20.23
N THR A 47 -4.10 2.31 -21.14
CA THR A 47 -4.59 0.93 -21.13
C THR A 47 -3.46 -0.09 -21.05
N ASP A 48 -2.36 0.10 -21.79
CA ASP A 48 -1.21 -0.80 -21.78
C ASP A 48 -0.49 -0.83 -20.42
N ALA A 49 -0.28 0.33 -19.79
CA ALA A 49 0.34 0.42 -18.47
C ALA A 49 -0.55 -0.21 -17.40
N ALA A 50 -1.87 0.06 -17.46
CA ALA A 50 -2.86 -0.48 -16.57
C ALA A 50 -2.93 -2.02 -16.67
N HIS A 51 -2.90 -2.59 -17.88
CA HIS A 51 -2.86 -4.03 -18.08
C HIS A 51 -1.60 -4.68 -17.50
N ARG A 52 -0.41 -4.08 -17.69
CA ARG A 52 0.82 -4.59 -17.08
C ARG A 52 0.75 -4.57 -15.56
N ALA A 53 0.26 -3.48 -14.97
CA ALA A 53 0.10 -3.37 -13.52
C ALA A 53 -0.90 -4.40 -12.99
N VAL A 54 -2.06 -4.59 -13.65
CA VAL A 54 -3.07 -5.59 -13.25
C VAL A 54 -2.56 -7.02 -13.43
N ALA A 55 -1.72 -7.29 -14.43
CA ALA A 55 -1.08 -8.60 -14.58
C ALA A 55 -0.04 -8.89 -13.48
N ALA A 56 0.57 -7.84 -12.92
CA ALA A 56 1.59 -7.97 -11.89
C ALA A 56 1.02 -8.02 -10.47
N LEU A 57 -0.04 -7.24 -10.17
CA LEU A 57 -0.66 -7.07 -8.85
C LEU A 57 -1.67 -8.19 -8.51
N ASP A 58 -1.81 -8.47 -7.22
CA ASP A 58 -2.84 -9.33 -6.65
C ASP A 58 -3.63 -8.52 -5.60
N PRO A 59 -4.96 -8.71 -5.45
CA PRO A 59 -5.73 -7.98 -4.46
C PRO A 59 -5.17 -8.09 -3.04
N THR A 60 -4.51 -9.20 -2.68
CA THR A 60 -3.91 -9.41 -1.36
C THR A 60 -2.66 -8.58 -1.10
N ASP A 61 -2.09 -7.94 -2.12
CA ASP A 61 -0.94 -7.06 -1.95
C ASP A 61 -1.29 -5.81 -1.16
N PHE A 62 -2.51 -5.29 -1.34
CA PHE A 62 -2.99 -4.14 -0.60
C PHE A 62 -3.27 -4.54 0.85
N GLN A 63 -2.82 -3.75 1.81
CA GLN A 63 -3.00 -3.98 3.24
C GLN A 63 -4.39 -3.58 3.68
N GLN A 64 -4.89 -2.43 3.20
CA GLN A 64 -6.19 -1.92 3.61
C GLN A 64 -7.32 -2.64 2.85
N PRO A 65 -8.32 -3.24 3.54
CA PRO A 65 -9.42 -3.94 2.88
C PRO A 65 -10.15 -3.10 1.83
N ILE A 66 -10.35 -1.81 2.11
CA ILE A 66 -10.98 -0.87 1.18
C ILE A 66 -10.17 -0.66 -0.10
N HIS A 67 -8.83 -0.68 -0.02
CA HIS A 67 -7.97 -0.61 -1.20
C HIS A 67 -8.03 -1.90 -2.02
N ARG A 68 -8.12 -3.07 -1.38
CA ARG A 68 -8.33 -4.35 -2.07
C ARG A 68 -9.62 -4.33 -2.89
N GLU A 69 -10.70 -3.86 -2.27
CA GLU A 69 -12.01 -3.79 -2.92
C GLU A 69 -11.98 -2.86 -4.13
N LEU A 70 -11.40 -1.66 -3.98
CA LEU A 70 -11.29 -0.69 -5.08
C LEU A 70 -10.37 -1.19 -6.19
N TYR A 71 -9.20 -1.75 -5.85
CA TYR A 71 -8.32 -2.41 -6.81
C TYR A 71 -9.06 -3.48 -7.60
N THR A 72 -9.84 -4.34 -6.93
CA THR A 72 -10.58 -5.43 -7.59
C THR A 72 -11.52 -4.88 -8.66
N VAL A 73 -12.28 -3.83 -8.35
CA VAL A 73 -13.20 -3.20 -9.30
C VAL A 73 -12.44 -2.58 -10.49
N ILE A 74 -11.36 -1.85 -10.23
CA ILE A 74 -10.53 -1.24 -11.28
C ILE A 74 -9.94 -2.32 -12.18
N ALA A 75 -9.39 -3.39 -11.58
CA ALA A 75 -8.80 -4.51 -12.30
C ALA A 75 -9.83 -5.28 -13.13
N ASP A 76 -11.07 -5.42 -12.65
CA ASP A 76 -12.16 -6.05 -13.41
C ASP A 76 -12.55 -5.23 -14.64
N LEU A 77 -12.61 -3.90 -14.54
CA LEU A 77 -12.86 -3.01 -15.67
C LEU A 77 -11.73 -3.10 -16.72
N ILE A 78 -10.48 -3.04 -16.27
CA ILE A 78 -9.29 -3.18 -17.14
C ILE A 78 -9.31 -4.54 -17.85
N ARG A 79 -9.52 -5.65 -17.11
CA ARG A 79 -9.59 -6.99 -17.70
C ARG A 79 -10.74 -7.16 -18.69
N SER A 80 -11.82 -6.40 -18.51
CA SER A 80 -12.98 -6.39 -19.40
C SER A 80 -12.83 -5.45 -20.61
N GLY A 81 -11.71 -4.72 -20.73
CA GLY A 81 -11.48 -3.74 -21.80
C GLY A 81 -12.37 -2.51 -21.70
N VAL A 82 -12.94 -2.23 -20.52
CA VAL A 82 -13.79 -1.07 -20.25
C VAL A 82 -12.91 0.07 -19.76
N PRO A 83 -13.21 1.36 -20.07
CA PRO A 83 -12.49 2.47 -19.48
C PRO A 83 -12.57 2.41 -17.95
N HIS A 84 -11.44 2.70 -17.29
CA HIS A 84 -11.22 2.46 -15.87
C HIS A 84 -10.93 3.76 -15.10
N ASP A 85 -11.33 4.89 -15.68
CA ASP A 85 -11.26 6.18 -15.04
C ASP A 85 -12.20 6.26 -13.81
N PRO A 86 -12.02 7.26 -12.93
CA PRO A 86 -12.79 7.35 -11.68
C PRO A 86 -14.31 7.36 -11.90
N THR A 87 -14.79 7.93 -13.00
CA THR A 87 -16.22 8.00 -13.33
C THR A 87 -16.76 6.61 -13.64
N MET A 88 -16.00 5.81 -14.38
CA MET A 88 -16.39 4.45 -14.75
C MET A 88 -16.34 3.49 -13.55
N VAL A 89 -15.37 3.65 -12.67
CA VAL A 89 -15.32 2.91 -11.41
C VAL A 89 -16.52 3.26 -10.53
N ALA A 90 -16.86 4.54 -10.41
CA ALA A 90 -18.05 4.98 -9.67
C ALA A 90 -19.34 4.41 -10.29
N ALA A 91 -19.47 4.44 -11.62
CA ALA A 91 -20.63 3.88 -12.32
C ALA A 91 -20.77 2.36 -12.09
N ASP A 92 -19.66 1.61 -12.08
CA ASP A 92 -19.70 0.18 -11.79
C ASP A 92 -20.11 -0.12 -10.35
N LEU A 93 -19.57 0.64 -9.39
CA LEU A 93 -19.93 0.53 -7.97
C LEU A 93 -21.40 0.87 -7.72
N GLU A 94 -21.94 1.86 -8.42
CA GLU A 94 -23.37 2.21 -8.35
C GLU A 94 -24.24 1.10 -8.95
N ARG A 95 -23.91 0.65 -10.16
CA ARG A 95 -24.63 -0.41 -10.88
C ARG A 95 -24.68 -1.73 -10.10
N THR A 96 -23.61 -2.06 -9.37
CA THR A 96 -23.53 -3.28 -8.54
C THR A 96 -24.10 -3.09 -7.14
N GLY A 97 -24.67 -1.92 -6.82
CA GLY A 97 -25.25 -1.62 -5.51
C GLY A 97 -24.21 -1.42 -4.39
N LYS A 98 -22.91 -1.39 -4.71
CA LYS A 98 -21.82 -1.25 -3.73
C LYS A 98 -21.76 0.14 -3.09
N PHE A 99 -22.46 1.13 -3.63
CA PHE A 99 -22.67 2.46 -3.03
C PHE A 99 -23.88 2.57 -2.08
N ALA A 100 -24.66 1.51 -1.88
CA ALA A 100 -25.77 1.55 -0.93
C ALA A 100 -25.31 1.54 0.54
N GLY A 101 -26.06 2.23 1.40
CA GLY A 101 -25.87 2.21 2.86
C GLY A 101 -24.60 2.92 3.35
N HIS A 102 -24.27 2.72 4.62
CA HIS A 102 -23.12 3.37 5.26
C HIS A 102 -21.78 3.00 4.60
N TYR A 103 -21.58 1.70 4.32
CA TYR A 103 -20.40 1.18 3.64
C TYR A 103 -20.24 1.74 2.23
N GLY A 104 -21.34 1.96 1.52
CA GLY A 104 -21.31 2.59 0.21
C GLY A 104 -20.81 4.03 0.23
N ARG A 105 -21.28 4.84 1.18
CA ARG A 105 -20.76 6.21 1.38
C ARG A 105 -19.27 6.23 1.72
N GLN A 106 -18.79 5.25 2.48
CA GLN A 106 -17.37 5.12 2.79
C GLN A 106 -16.54 4.83 1.54
N ARG A 107 -17.01 3.93 0.65
CA ARG A 107 -16.38 3.66 -0.65
C ARG A 107 -16.32 4.89 -1.54
N SER A 108 -17.42 5.62 -1.68
CA SER A 108 -17.45 6.85 -2.48
C SER A 108 -16.45 7.89 -1.97
N ARG A 109 -16.34 8.07 -0.64
CA ARG A 109 -15.35 8.98 -0.03
C ARG A 109 -13.92 8.53 -0.28
N HIS A 110 -13.63 7.23 -0.17
CA HIS A 110 -12.31 6.70 -0.45
C HIS A 110 -11.92 6.86 -1.92
N LEU A 111 -12.83 6.53 -2.83
CA LEU A 111 -12.60 6.73 -4.27
C LEU A 111 -12.33 8.20 -4.59
N ALA A 112 -13.09 9.13 -4.00
CA ALA A 112 -12.84 10.56 -4.15
C ALA A 112 -11.45 10.96 -3.64
N ASN A 113 -11.06 10.51 -2.44
CA ASN A 113 -9.74 10.78 -1.89
C ASN A 113 -8.61 10.29 -2.81
N ILE A 114 -8.67 9.01 -3.22
CA ILE A 114 -7.71 8.40 -4.15
C ILE A 114 -7.62 9.21 -5.44
N THR A 115 -8.76 9.53 -6.05
CA THR A 115 -8.82 10.29 -7.31
C THR A 115 -8.12 11.64 -7.20
N THR A 116 -8.19 12.29 -6.03
CA THR A 116 -7.61 13.61 -5.79
C THR A 116 -6.18 13.59 -5.25
N ARG A 117 -5.55 12.42 -5.08
CA ARG A 117 -4.21 12.33 -4.47
C ARG A 117 -3.10 12.88 -5.38
N GLY A 118 -3.35 13.01 -6.69
CA GLY A 118 -2.43 13.65 -7.63
C GLY A 118 -1.20 12.80 -7.96
N ALA A 119 -1.33 11.46 -7.96
CA ALA A 119 -0.24 10.58 -8.36
C ALA A 119 0.12 10.75 -9.84
N ASP A 120 1.40 10.64 -10.18
CA ASP A 120 1.85 10.60 -11.57
C ASP A 120 1.54 9.22 -12.17
N HIS A 121 0.61 9.18 -13.12
CA HIS A 121 0.20 7.94 -13.80
C HIS A 121 1.33 7.33 -14.66
N ILE A 122 2.32 8.12 -15.08
CA ILE A 122 3.51 7.62 -15.79
C ILE A 122 4.37 6.78 -14.84
N ALA A 123 4.38 7.12 -13.55
CA ALA A 123 5.12 6.41 -12.51
C ALA A 123 4.39 5.15 -11.96
N LEU A 124 3.30 4.71 -12.60
CA LEU A 124 2.50 3.55 -12.15
C LEU A 124 3.34 2.29 -11.88
N ASP A 125 4.35 2.04 -12.72
CA ASP A 125 5.24 0.88 -12.53
C ASP A 125 6.00 0.96 -11.20
N HIS A 126 6.54 2.13 -10.85
CA HIS A 126 7.24 2.33 -9.58
C HIS A 126 6.32 2.13 -8.37
N TYR A 127 5.09 2.66 -8.42
CA TYR A 127 4.12 2.44 -7.35
C TYR A 127 3.72 0.98 -7.22
N THR A 128 3.50 0.29 -8.34
CA THR A 128 3.21 -1.15 -8.40
C THR A 128 4.32 -1.97 -7.73
N ARG A 129 5.58 -1.69 -8.08
CA ARG A 129 6.76 -2.35 -7.50
C ARG A 129 6.89 -2.11 -6.00
N ALA A 130 6.55 -0.90 -5.55
CA ALA A 130 6.58 -0.55 -4.14
C ALA A 130 5.48 -1.27 -3.35
N VAL A 131 4.24 -1.33 -3.85
CA VAL A 131 3.13 -2.11 -3.24
C VAL A 131 3.52 -3.58 -3.11
N ILE A 132 4.05 -4.19 -4.18
CA ILE A 132 4.45 -5.60 -4.17
C ILE A 132 5.62 -5.85 -3.22
N SER A 133 6.59 -4.93 -3.15
CA SER A 133 7.71 -5.03 -2.19
C SER A 133 7.23 -4.94 -0.74
N GLN A 134 6.21 -4.14 -0.46
CA GLN A 134 5.60 -4.06 0.87
C GLN A 134 4.82 -5.34 1.20
N ALA A 135 4.00 -5.84 0.26
CA ALA A 135 3.29 -7.10 0.40
C ALA A 135 4.25 -8.28 0.67
N TYR A 136 5.37 -8.34 -0.04
CA TYR A 136 6.43 -9.33 0.17
C TYR A 136 7.00 -9.28 1.60
N ARG A 137 7.30 -8.09 2.14
CA ARG A 137 7.76 -7.98 3.53
C ARG A 137 6.70 -8.43 4.53
N ARG A 138 5.43 -8.10 4.28
CA ARG A 138 4.31 -8.55 5.12
C ARG A 138 4.13 -10.07 5.07
N SER A 139 4.30 -10.71 3.91
CA SER A 139 4.13 -12.16 3.78
C SER A 139 5.13 -12.94 4.63
N PHE A 140 6.37 -12.47 4.72
CA PHE A 140 7.39 -13.09 5.58
C PHE A 140 7.07 -12.93 7.06
N ARG A 141 6.58 -11.76 7.48
CA ARG A 141 6.13 -11.54 8.87
C ARG A 141 4.98 -12.48 9.22
N ALA A 142 3.96 -12.54 8.38
CA ALA A 142 2.81 -13.42 8.57
C ALA A 142 3.21 -14.91 8.62
N ALA A 143 4.17 -15.33 7.79
CA ALA A 143 4.67 -16.70 7.83
C ALA A 143 5.46 -17.00 9.11
N ALA A 144 6.26 -16.06 9.60
CA ALA A 144 6.97 -16.21 10.87
C ALA A 144 5.99 -16.33 12.05
N GLU A 145 4.98 -15.47 12.11
CA GLU A 145 3.91 -15.52 13.11
C GLU A 145 3.13 -16.84 13.03
N SER A 146 2.79 -17.28 11.81
CA SER A 146 2.10 -18.55 11.59
C SER A 146 2.93 -19.75 12.02
N LEU A 147 4.25 -19.74 11.79
CA LEU A 147 5.14 -20.81 12.22
C LEU A 147 5.33 -20.83 13.75
N ALA A 148 5.43 -19.66 14.37
CA ALA A 148 5.52 -19.55 15.83
C ALA A 148 4.25 -20.10 16.49
N GLN A 149 3.08 -19.70 15.99
CA GLN A 149 1.79 -20.23 16.48
C GLN A 149 1.69 -21.75 16.26
N ALA A 150 2.13 -22.24 15.09
CA ALA A 150 2.13 -23.66 14.78
C ALA A 150 2.97 -24.47 15.77
N ALA A 151 4.15 -23.98 16.17
CA ALA A 151 5.02 -24.65 17.12
C ALA A 151 4.37 -24.87 18.51
N GLU A 152 3.41 -24.01 18.89
CA GLU A 152 2.68 -24.12 20.16
C GLU A 152 1.41 -24.98 20.05
N GLN A 153 0.77 -25.01 18.88
CA GLN A 153 -0.62 -25.45 18.74
C GLN A 153 -0.80 -26.67 17.83
N LEU A 154 0.11 -26.92 16.88
CA LEU A 154 -0.02 -28.03 15.95
C LEU A 154 0.57 -29.33 16.52
N PRO A 155 -0.03 -30.49 16.21
CA PRO A 155 0.59 -31.78 16.43
C PRO A 155 1.96 -31.90 15.75
N GLU A 156 2.88 -32.63 16.37
CA GLU A 156 4.27 -32.76 15.91
C GLU A 156 4.38 -33.31 14.48
N ASP A 157 3.49 -34.22 14.09
CA ASP A 157 3.41 -34.82 12.75
C ASP A 157 2.94 -33.84 11.66
N GLN A 158 2.40 -32.68 12.03
CA GLN A 158 1.90 -31.66 11.10
C GLN A 158 2.85 -30.46 10.94
N LEU A 159 3.80 -30.28 11.87
CA LEU A 159 4.71 -29.12 11.88
C LEU A 159 5.53 -29.00 10.60
N PHE A 160 6.10 -30.13 10.13
CA PHE A 160 6.94 -30.14 8.94
C PHE A 160 6.15 -29.76 7.68
N GLU A 161 4.97 -30.34 7.49
CA GLU A 161 4.11 -30.04 6.34
C GLU A 161 3.65 -28.57 6.33
N HIS A 162 3.32 -28.01 7.50
CA HIS A 162 2.99 -26.59 7.64
C HIS A 162 4.18 -25.69 7.23
N MET A 163 5.38 -26.00 7.71
CA MET A 163 6.60 -25.29 7.33
C MET A 163 6.86 -25.36 5.82
N VAL A 164 6.67 -26.54 5.20
CA VAL A 164 6.82 -26.70 3.73
C VAL A 164 5.79 -25.85 2.98
N ALA A 165 4.54 -25.82 3.44
CA ALA A 165 3.49 -24.99 2.83
C ALA A 165 3.87 -23.49 2.86
N LEU A 166 4.31 -22.99 4.02
CA LEU A 166 4.81 -21.61 4.16
C LEU A 166 6.01 -21.35 3.23
N GLY A 167 6.96 -22.28 3.16
CA GLY A 167 8.13 -22.16 2.29
C GLY A 167 7.77 -22.09 0.80
N ARG A 168 6.77 -22.86 0.35
CA ARG A 168 6.26 -22.80 -1.03
C ARG A 168 5.62 -21.44 -1.34
N GLN A 169 4.83 -20.91 -0.40
CA GLN A 169 4.23 -19.57 -0.54
C GLN A 169 5.31 -18.48 -0.64
N GLN A 170 6.32 -18.51 0.23
CA GLN A 170 7.41 -17.52 0.16
C GLN A 170 8.22 -17.65 -1.13
N ARG A 171 8.48 -18.88 -1.61
CA ARG A 171 9.14 -19.08 -2.91
C ARG A 171 8.36 -18.45 -4.06
N ALA A 172 7.04 -18.63 -4.10
CA ALA A 172 6.19 -18.00 -5.11
C ALA A 172 6.24 -16.47 -5.02
N ALA A 173 6.19 -15.91 -3.81
CA ALA A 173 6.32 -14.47 -3.58
C ALA A 173 7.69 -13.92 -4.04
N THR A 174 8.78 -14.64 -3.77
CA THR A 174 10.13 -14.26 -4.21
C THR A 174 10.26 -14.30 -5.73
N GLN A 175 9.74 -15.35 -6.38
CA GLN A 175 9.74 -15.44 -7.85
C GLN A 175 8.97 -14.28 -8.48
N ARG A 176 7.79 -13.97 -7.97
CA ARG A 176 6.98 -12.84 -8.43
C ARG A 176 7.73 -11.52 -8.30
N LEU A 177 8.36 -11.26 -7.16
CA LEU A 177 9.17 -10.05 -6.94
C LEU A 177 10.37 -9.96 -7.90
N HIS A 178 11.07 -11.08 -8.13
CA HIS A 178 12.19 -11.13 -9.08
C HIS A 178 11.75 -10.85 -10.51
N ASN A 179 10.64 -11.45 -10.95
CA ASN A 179 10.12 -11.22 -12.29
C ASN A 179 9.86 -9.73 -12.53
N ILE A 180 9.23 -9.06 -11.58
CA ILE A 180 8.90 -7.63 -11.67
C ILE A 180 10.16 -6.75 -11.65
N ARG A 181 11.23 -7.16 -10.96
CA ARG A 181 12.51 -6.42 -10.95
C ARG A 181 13.36 -6.69 -12.19
N GLY A 182 13.21 -7.85 -12.82
CA GLY A 182 13.98 -8.28 -13.98
C GLY A 182 13.47 -7.74 -15.31
N VAL A 183 12.27 -7.15 -15.37
CA VAL A 183 11.75 -6.48 -16.59
C VAL A 183 12.54 -5.19 -16.93
N ASP A 184 13.29 -4.64 -15.97
CA ASP A 184 14.06 -3.40 -16.11
C ASP A 184 15.53 -3.61 -16.61
N GLN A 185 15.95 -4.85 -16.91
CA GLN A 185 17.29 -5.19 -17.42
C GLN A 185 17.25 -5.71 -18.87
#